data_AF-A0A963XS88-F1
#
_entry.id   AF-A0A963XS88-F1
#
_cell.length_a   1.000
_cell.length_b   1.000
_cell.length_c   1.000
_cell.angle_alpha   90.00
_cell.angle_beta   90.00
_cell.angle_gamma   90.00
#
_symmetry.space_group_name_H-M   'P 1'
#
loop_
_entity.id
_entity.type
_entity.pdbx_description
1 polymer ?
#
loop_
_entity_poly.entity_id
_entity_poly.type
_entity_poly.pdbx_seq_one_letter_code
_entity_poly.pdbx_strand_id
1 'polypeptide(L)'
;MTNTDLGEAPTPRGPLAGQARDWFLAHRGGIALATTIALASSFLAEHYGAPVMLFALLLGMAFNFLNEHPQASAGTGFCSKTLLRIGVALLGLRLTFADVSQLGVTPIVGVVCMLVLTLLGGVVLARIFGRSTAFGLLTGGSVAICGASAAMAIAAVLPRKFLKEEEVLLTVVGVTAMSTLAMILYPMLFGALGLADVESGYMIGATIHDVAQVV
;
A
#
# COMPACT_ATOMS: atom_id res chain seq x y z
N MET A 1 -3.02 -73.87 7.28
CA MET A 1 -1.68 -73.29 7.45
C MET A 1 -1.63 -72.04 6.58
N THR A 2 -2.17 -70.93 7.09
CA THR A 2 -1.43 -69.80 7.70
C THR A 2 -0.78 -68.89 6.65
N ASN A 3 -1.49 -67.83 6.27
CA ASN A 3 -1.04 -66.44 6.25
C ASN A 3 -2.05 -65.61 5.44
N THR A 4 -2.76 -64.70 6.10
CA THR A 4 -3.41 -63.58 5.41
C THR A 4 -3.31 -62.38 6.32
N ASP A 5 -2.33 -61.56 5.97
CA ASP A 5 -2.02 -60.19 6.34
C ASP A 5 -2.80 -59.56 7.50
N LEU A 6 -2.06 -59.31 8.58
CA LEU A 6 -2.36 -58.24 9.52
C LEU A 6 -2.43 -56.92 8.74
N GLY A 7 -3.65 -56.44 8.51
CA GLY A 7 -3.88 -55.09 8.00
C GLY A 7 -3.27 -54.08 8.94
N GLU A 8 -2.12 -53.53 8.55
CA GLU A 8 -1.53 -52.37 9.20
C GLU A 8 -2.55 -51.22 9.18
N ALA A 9 -2.96 -50.79 10.36
CA ALA A 9 -3.78 -49.61 10.53
C ALA A 9 -3.03 -48.39 9.94
N PRO A 10 -3.69 -47.51 9.16
CA PRO A 10 -3.05 -46.30 8.68
C PRO A 10 -2.62 -45.44 9.87
N THR A 11 -1.32 -45.22 9.98
CA THR A 11 -0.74 -44.33 10.98
C THR A 11 -1.29 -42.92 10.79
N PRO A 12 -1.87 -42.27 11.82
CA PRO A 12 -2.36 -40.91 11.70
C PRO A 12 -1.15 -39.97 11.52
N ARG A 13 -0.94 -39.53 10.27
CA ARG A 13 0.02 -38.47 9.95
C ARG A 13 -0.39 -37.21 10.71
N GLY A 14 0.53 -36.69 11.54
CA GLY A 14 0.27 -35.52 12.38
C GLY A 14 -0.34 -34.35 11.61
N PRO A 15 -1.44 -33.74 12.07
CA PRO A 15 -2.24 -32.78 11.31
C PRO A 15 -1.54 -31.45 10.99
N LEU A 16 -0.45 -31.13 11.69
CA LEU A 16 0.23 -29.83 11.58
C LEU A 16 1.24 -29.75 10.41
N ALA A 17 1.95 -30.84 10.12
CA ALA A 17 2.98 -30.84 9.07
C ALA A 17 2.41 -30.89 7.65
N GLY A 18 1.24 -31.53 7.48
CA GLY A 18 0.51 -31.54 6.21
C GLY A 18 -0.08 -30.16 5.89
N GLN A 19 -0.68 -29.51 6.89
CA GLN A 19 -1.36 -28.22 6.73
C GLN A 19 -0.40 -27.08 6.34
N ALA A 20 0.79 -27.02 6.95
CA ALA A 20 1.81 -26.04 6.58
C ALA A 20 2.36 -26.27 5.16
N ARG A 21 2.52 -27.54 4.75
CA ARG A 21 2.99 -27.89 3.42
C ARG A 21 1.94 -27.58 2.36
N ASP A 22 0.68 -27.92 2.58
CA ASP A 22 -0.41 -27.66 1.64
C ASP A 22 -0.67 -26.15 1.49
N TRP A 23 -0.52 -25.37 2.57
CA TRP A 23 -0.53 -23.91 2.52
C TRP A 23 0.62 -23.36 1.66
N PHE A 24 1.85 -23.86 1.84
CA PHE A 24 3.00 -23.44 1.05
C PHE A 24 2.86 -23.82 -0.42
N LEU A 25 2.34 -25.01 -0.70
CA LEU A 25 2.09 -25.51 -2.06
C LEU A 25 1.00 -24.69 -2.78
N ALA A 26 0.04 -24.13 -2.04
CA ALA A 26 -1.01 -23.25 -2.57
C ALA A 26 -0.54 -21.82 -2.87
N HIS A 27 0.41 -21.27 -2.10
CA HIS A 27 0.84 -19.87 -2.23
C HIS A 27 2.16 -19.68 -3.02
N ARG A 28 2.95 -20.74 -3.22
CA ARG A 28 4.25 -20.67 -3.91
C ARG A 28 4.20 -20.04 -5.30
N GLY A 29 3.10 -20.24 -6.04
CA GLY A 29 2.97 -19.73 -7.42
C GLY A 29 3.02 -18.20 -7.45
N GLY A 30 2.18 -17.55 -6.64
CA GLY A 30 2.16 -16.08 -6.57
C GLY A 30 3.38 -15.48 -5.86
N ILE A 31 3.96 -16.17 -4.87
CA ILE A 31 5.21 -15.70 -4.22
C ILE A 31 6.40 -15.77 -5.19
N ALA A 32 6.53 -16.86 -5.95
CA ALA A 32 7.56 -17.00 -6.96
C ALA A 32 7.41 -15.91 -8.04
N LEU A 33 6.19 -15.70 -8.54
CA LEU A 33 5.88 -14.64 -9.50
C LEU A 33 6.26 -13.24 -8.98
N ALA A 34 5.84 -12.91 -7.75
CA ALA A 34 6.15 -11.62 -7.14
C ALA A 34 7.67 -11.43 -6.97
N THR A 35 8.38 -12.48 -6.56
CA THR A 35 9.84 -12.45 -6.41
C THR A 35 10.54 -12.28 -7.76
N THR A 36 10.09 -12.99 -8.80
CA THR A 36 10.69 -12.85 -10.14
C THR A 36 10.47 -11.46 -10.71
N ILE A 37 9.28 -10.88 -10.53
CA ILE A 37 8.99 -9.51 -10.95
C ILE A 37 9.88 -8.53 -10.19
N ALA A 38 9.97 -8.64 -8.86
CA ALA A 38 10.78 -7.74 -8.05
C ALA A 38 12.28 -7.78 -8.44
N LEU A 39 12.84 -8.97 -8.67
CA LEU A 39 14.23 -9.13 -9.12
C LEU A 39 14.44 -8.57 -10.52
N ALA A 40 13.53 -8.86 -11.46
CA ALA A 40 13.59 -8.34 -12.81
C ALA A 40 13.51 -6.81 -12.84
N SER A 41 12.60 -6.22 -12.07
CA SER A 41 12.46 -4.76 -11.95
C SER A 41 13.71 -4.11 -11.35
N SER A 42 14.33 -4.74 -10.35
CA SER A 42 15.54 -4.22 -9.71
C SER A 42 16.73 -4.23 -10.68
N PHE A 43 16.92 -5.34 -11.40
CA PHE A 43 17.94 -5.45 -12.43
C PHE A 43 17.74 -4.43 -13.57
N LEU A 44 16.49 -4.24 -13.99
CA LEU A 44 16.16 -3.29 -15.05
C LEU A 44 16.35 -1.83 -14.61
N ALA A 45 16.02 -1.52 -13.35
CA ALA A 45 16.26 -0.21 -12.78
C ALA A 45 17.74 0.16 -12.70
N GLU A 46 18.60 -0.77 -12.27
CA GLU A 46 20.06 -0.56 -12.23
C GLU A 46 20.65 -0.34 -13.64
N HIS A 47 20.14 -1.07 -14.65
CA HIS A 47 20.68 -0.99 -16.00
C HIS A 47 20.21 0.25 -16.77
N TYR A 48 18.94 0.65 -16.60
CA TYR A 48 18.34 1.76 -17.34
C TYR A 48 18.28 3.08 -16.55
N GLY A 49 18.67 3.09 -15.27
CA GLY A 49 18.66 4.27 -14.41
C GLY A 49 17.27 4.83 -14.10
N ALA A 50 16.22 4.01 -14.30
CA ALA A 50 14.83 4.40 -14.07
C ALA A 50 14.30 3.85 -12.73
N PRO A 51 13.24 4.43 -12.16
CA PRO A 51 12.72 4.04 -10.86
C PRO A 51 12.17 2.60 -10.88
N VAL A 52 12.59 1.80 -9.88
CA VAL A 52 12.19 0.38 -9.73
C VAL A 52 10.66 0.21 -9.71
N MET A 53 9.94 1.14 -9.07
CA MET A 53 8.49 1.12 -8.94
C MET A 53 7.79 1.13 -10.30
N LEU A 54 8.30 1.92 -11.26
CA LEU A 54 7.75 1.99 -12.62
C LEU A 54 7.87 0.63 -13.32
N PHE A 55 9.06 0.02 -13.29
CA PHE A 55 9.27 -1.30 -13.88
C PHE A 55 8.46 -2.39 -13.18
N ALA A 56 8.32 -2.34 -11.86
CA ALA A 56 7.49 -3.28 -11.10
C ALA A 56 6.01 -3.19 -11.49
N LEU A 57 5.49 -1.98 -11.68
CA LEU A 57 4.12 -1.76 -12.16
C LEU A 57 3.92 -2.24 -13.60
N LEU A 58 4.83 -1.89 -14.51
CA LEU A 58 4.76 -2.29 -15.91
C LEU A 58 4.83 -3.82 -16.07
N LEU A 59 5.80 -4.47 -15.41
CA LEU A 59 5.92 -5.93 -15.42
C LEU A 59 4.73 -6.58 -14.71
N GLY A 60 4.26 -6.03 -13.59
CA GLY A 60 3.07 -6.51 -12.90
C GLY A 60 1.81 -6.50 -13.77
N MET A 61 1.59 -5.41 -14.52
CA MET A 61 0.49 -5.33 -15.49
C MET A 61 0.68 -6.30 -16.65
N ALA A 62 1.90 -6.41 -17.19
CA ALA A 62 2.21 -7.32 -18.27
C ALA A 62 1.97 -8.79 -17.88
N PHE A 63 2.30 -9.18 -16.65
CA PHE A 63 2.14 -10.54 -16.12
C PHE A 63 0.80 -10.77 -15.40
N ASN A 64 -0.15 -9.83 -15.45
CA ASN A 64 -1.44 -9.96 -14.76
C ASN A 64 -2.25 -11.17 -15.23
N PHE A 65 -2.09 -11.62 -16.47
CA PHE A 65 -2.76 -12.82 -17.00
C PHE A 65 -2.44 -14.09 -16.20
N LEU A 66 -1.25 -14.18 -15.60
CA LEU A 66 -0.88 -15.34 -14.76
C LEU A 66 -1.72 -15.43 -13.49
N ASN A 67 -2.35 -14.33 -13.07
CA ASN A 67 -3.21 -14.26 -11.90
C ASN A 67 -4.56 -14.98 -12.09
N GLU A 68 -4.89 -15.43 -13.29
CA GLU A 68 -6.06 -16.29 -13.56
C GLU A 68 -5.88 -17.70 -12.99
N HIS A 69 -4.63 -18.15 -12.76
CA HIS A 69 -4.38 -19.44 -12.13
C HIS A 69 -4.61 -19.38 -10.61
N PRO A 70 -5.31 -20.37 -10.02
CA PRO A 70 -5.67 -20.36 -8.59
C PRO A 70 -4.48 -20.23 -7.63
N GLN A 71 -3.33 -20.84 -7.97
CA GLN A 71 -2.10 -20.79 -7.17
C GLN A 71 -1.38 -19.44 -7.26
N ALA A 72 -1.50 -18.74 -8.40
CA ALA A 72 -0.97 -17.40 -8.57
C ALA A 72 -1.83 -16.39 -7.80
N SER A 73 -3.16 -16.46 -7.95
CA SER A 73 -4.12 -15.60 -7.26
C SER A 73 -4.04 -15.69 -5.72
N ALA A 74 -3.91 -16.90 -5.18
CA ALA A 74 -3.73 -17.08 -3.74
C ALA A 74 -2.42 -16.46 -3.23
N GLY A 75 -1.31 -16.68 -3.95
CA GLY A 75 -0.01 -16.13 -3.58
C GLY A 75 0.09 -14.61 -3.74
N THR A 76 -0.43 -14.03 -4.83
CA THR A 76 -0.45 -12.58 -5.05
C THR A 76 -1.35 -11.89 -4.01
N GLY A 77 -2.49 -12.49 -3.66
CA GLY A 77 -3.35 -12.00 -2.58
C GLY A 77 -2.65 -11.99 -1.21
N PHE A 78 -1.86 -13.02 -0.92
CA PHE A 78 -1.00 -13.04 0.28
C PHE A 78 0.08 -11.95 0.23
N CYS A 79 0.75 -11.78 -0.92
CA CYS A 79 1.77 -10.76 -1.10
C CYS A 79 1.21 -9.34 -0.89
N SER A 80 0.10 -9.01 -1.57
CA SER A 80 -0.51 -7.68 -1.56
C SER A 80 -1.17 -7.29 -0.22
N LYS A 81 -1.44 -8.25 0.66
CA LYS A 81 -2.03 -7.98 1.98
C LYS A 81 -1.04 -8.18 3.11
N THR A 82 -0.48 -9.37 3.23
CA THR A 82 0.35 -9.76 4.39
C THR A 82 1.76 -9.21 4.25
N LEU A 83 2.44 -9.52 3.13
CA LEU A 83 3.80 -9.01 2.89
C LEU A 83 3.80 -7.48 2.78
N LEU A 84 2.81 -6.89 2.10
CA LEU A 84 2.69 -5.43 2.04
C LEU A 84 2.54 -4.81 3.43
N ARG A 85 1.70 -5.36 4.30
CA ARG A 85 1.52 -4.86 5.68
C ARG A 85 2.80 -5.01 6.51
N ILE A 86 3.50 -6.13 6.39
CA ILE A 86 4.81 -6.33 7.04
C ILE A 86 5.82 -5.31 6.51
N GLY A 87 5.86 -5.10 5.19
CA GLY A 87 6.72 -4.11 4.55
C GLY A 87 6.47 -2.69 5.05
N VAL A 88 5.21 -2.25 5.09
CA VAL A 88 4.82 -0.94 5.64
C VAL A 88 5.19 -0.81 7.12
N ALA A 89 5.00 -1.87 7.92
CA ALA A 89 5.40 -1.86 9.33
C ALA A 89 6.92 -1.74 9.51
N LEU A 90 7.72 -2.47 8.72
CA LEU A 90 9.18 -2.39 8.73
C LEU A 90 9.69 -1.04 8.21
N LEU A 91 9.05 -0.49 7.17
CA LEU A 91 9.37 0.83 6.64
C LEU A 91 9.12 1.90 7.70
N GLY A 92 7.97 1.85 8.38
CA GLY A 92 7.64 2.76 9.48
C GLY A 92 8.63 2.63 10.65
N LEU A 93 9.05 1.41 10.99
CA LEU A 93 10.07 1.16 12.01
C LEU A 93 11.41 1.79 11.62
N ARG A 94 11.86 1.58 10.37
CA ARG A 94 13.11 2.13 9.85
C ARG A 94 13.10 3.65 9.85
N LEU A 95 12.00 4.27 9.39
CA LEU A 95 11.81 5.71 9.40
C LEU A 95 11.84 6.26 10.82
N THR A 96 11.07 5.67 11.74
CA THR A 96 11.03 6.10 13.15
C THR A 96 12.42 6.09 13.78
N PHE A 97 13.20 5.02 13.59
CA PHE A 97 14.57 4.97 14.13
C PHE A 97 15.51 5.99 13.48
N ALA A 98 15.43 6.16 12.15
CA ALA A 98 16.24 7.15 11.44
C ALA A 98 15.90 8.58 11.88
N ASP A 99 14.62 8.93 11.92
CA ASP A 99 14.12 10.26 12.26
C ASP A 99 14.40 10.62 13.73
N VAL A 100 14.17 9.69 14.66
CA VAL A 100 14.48 9.91 16.09
C VAL A 100 15.98 10.11 16.29
N SER A 101 16.83 9.38 15.57
CA SER A 101 18.29 9.47 15.72
C SER A 101 18.89 10.76 15.14
N GLN A 102 18.26 11.35 14.11
CA GLN A 102 18.81 12.54 13.44
C GLN A 102 18.11 13.85 13.81
N LEU A 103 16.78 13.86 13.93
CA LEU A 103 15.98 15.08 14.12
C LEU A 103 15.27 15.16 15.48
N GLY A 104 15.24 14.08 16.26
CA GLY A 104 14.59 14.02 17.57
C GLY A 104 13.05 13.98 17.50
N VAL A 105 12.36 14.34 18.59
CA VAL A 105 10.90 14.25 18.71
C VAL A 105 10.12 15.32 17.94
N THR A 106 10.78 16.41 17.50
CA THR A 106 10.14 17.57 16.85
C THR A 106 9.39 17.23 15.56
N PRO A 107 9.99 16.56 14.54
CA PRO A 107 9.27 16.21 13.31
C PRO A 107 8.12 15.21 13.56
N ILE A 108 8.28 14.30 14.52
CA ILE A 108 7.21 13.36 14.89
C ILE A 108 5.98 14.11 15.40
N VAL A 109 6.18 15.08 16.30
CA VAL A 109 5.09 15.93 16.79
C VAL A 109 4.48 16.73 15.65
N GLY A 110 5.29 17.29 14.75
CA GLY A 110 4.82 18.01 13.57
C GLY A 110 3.89 17.17 12.68
N VAL A 111 4.32 15.96 12.32
CA VAL A 111 3.55 15.03 11.49
C VAL A 111 2.25 14.62 12.20
N VAL A 112 2.31 14.27 13.49
CA VAL A 112 1.12 13.89 14.26
C VAL A 112 0.14 15.06 14.36
N CYS A 113 0.61 16.27 14.65
CA CYS A 113 -0.23 17.46 14.69
C CYS A 113 -0.88 17.73 13.33
N MET A 114 -0.11 17.67 12.24
CA MET A 114 -0.64 17.93 10.89
C MET A 114 -1.65 16.87 10.46
N LEU A 115 -1.41 15.60 10.79
CA LEU A 115 -2.33 14.50 10.53
C LEU A 115 -3.63 14.67 11.32
N VAL A 116 -3.56 15.00 12.61
CA VAL A 116 -4.74 15.26 13.44
C VAL A 116 -5.52 16.48 12.95
N LEU A 117 -4.83 17.58 12.63
CA LEU A 117 -5.46 18.79 12.09
C LEU A 117 -6.17 18.52 10.77
N THR A 118 -5.55 17.75 9.87
CA THR A 118 -6.13 17.40 8.56
C THR A 118 -7.34 16.48 8.73
N LEU A 119 -7.27 15.49 9.62
CA LEU A 119 -8.40 14.61 9.95
C LEU A 119 -9.58 15.37 10.58
N LEU A 120 -9.30 16.21 11.58
CA LEU A 120 -10.31 17.04 12.22
C LEU A 120 -10.91 18.02 11.22
N GLY A 121 -10.08 18.63 10.38
CA GLY A 121 -10.51 19.49 9.28
C GLY A 121 -11.48 18.78 8.35
N GLY A 122 -11.13 17.56 7.88
CA GLY A 122 -12.02 16.75 7.04
C GLY A 122 -13.35 16.40 7.70
N VAL A 123 -13.34 16.07 8.99
CA VAL A 123 -14.56 15.79 9.76
C VAL A 123 -15.43 17.03 9.94
N VAL A 124 -14.83 18.16 10.30
CA VAL A 124 -15.53 19.43 10.48
C VAL A 124 -16.13 19.89 9.16
N LEU A 125 -15.36 19.84 8.08
CA LEU A 125 -15.82 20.25 6.75
C LEU A 125 -16.96 19.35 6.26
N ALA A 126 -16.85 18.03 6.43
CA ALA A 126 -17.94 17.12 6.12
C ALA A 126 -19.23 17.46 6.90
N ARG A 127 -19.11 17.83 8.18
CA ARG A 127 -20.25 18.22 9.01
C ARG A 127 -20.87 19.56 8.54
N ILE A 128 -20.05 20.52 8.12
CA ILE A 128 -20.50 21.80 7.55
C ILE A 128 -21.31 21.56 6.27
N PHE A 129 -20.87 20.63 5.42
CA PHE A 129 -21.57 20.22 4.20
C PHE A 129 -22.75 19.27 4.46
N GLY A 130 -23.13 19.02 5.72
CA GLY A 130 -24.26 18.16 6.08
C GLY A 130 -24.02 16.66 5.83
N ARG A 131 -22.77 16.24 5.73
CA ARG A 131 -22.38 14.84 5.50
C ARG A 131 -22.02 14.12 6.81
N SER A 132 -21.98 12.79 6.74
CA SER A 132 -21.68 11.94 7.90
C SER A 132 -20.22 12.11 8.35
N THR A 133 -19.98 11.91 9.65
CA THR A 133 -18.62 11.83 10.21
C THR A 133 -17.80 10.73 9.55
N ALA A 134 -18.45 9.64 9.13
CA ALA A 134 -17.82 8.54 8.39
C ALA A 134 -17.24 9.02 7.04
N PHE A 135 -17.97 9.87 6.31
CA PHE A 135 -17.49 10.49 5.08
C PHE A 135 -16.34 11.47 5.34
N GLY A 136 -16.41 12.25 6.42
CA GLY A 136 -15.32 13.15 6.82
C GLY A 136 -14.06 12.41 7.23
N LEU A 137 -14.19 11.28 7.92
CA LEU A 137 -13.06 10.42 8.26
C LEU A 137 -12.45 9.76 7.02
N LEU A 138 -13.29 9.31 6.08
CA LEU A 138 -12.86 8.74 4.80
C LEU A 138 -12.07 9.77 3.98
N THR A 139 -12.65 10.93 3.72
CA THR A 139 -12.02 11.99 2.90
C THR A 139 -10.80 12.60 3.58
N GLY A 140 -10.93 12.98 4.86
CA GLY A 140 -9.82 13.53 5.64
C GLY A 140 -8.67 12.54 5.84
N GLY A 141 -8.98 11.26 6.12
CA GLY A 141 -7.97 10.21 6.27
C GLY A 141 -7.29 9.84 4.96
N SER A 142 -8.01 9.95 3.84
CA SER A 142 -7.41 9.80 2.51
C SER A 142 -6.37 10.91 2.27
N VAL A 143 -6.73 12.17 2.52
CA VAL A 143 -5.82 13.30 2.30
C VAL A 143 -4.63 13.32 3.27
N ALA A 144 -4.82 12.88 4.52
CA ALA A 144 -3.81 12.99 5.57
C ALA A 144 -2.74 11.89 5.58
N ILE A 145 -2.92 10.77 4.87
CA ILE A 145 -2.08 9.56 5.05
C ILE A 145 -1.41 9.12 3.74
N CYS A 146 -2.17 8.60 2.77
CA CYS A 146 -1.64 8.06 1.52
C CYS A 146 -2.70 7.96 0.41
N GLY A 147 -3.72 8.83 0.45
CA GLY A 147 -4.74 8.91 -0.57
C GLY A 147 -5.60 7.64 -0.67
N ALA A 148 -5.54 7.00 -1.84
CA ALA A 148 -6.39 5.86 -2.19
C ALA A 148 -6.20 4.64 -1.28
N SER A 149 -4.97 4.35 -0.85
CA SER A 149 -4.68 3.22 0.04
C SER A 149 -5.34 3.39 1.41
N ALA A 150 -5.35 4.63 1.94
CA ALA A 150 -6.06 4.96 3.17
C ALA A 150 -7.58 4.88 3.00
N ALA A 151 -8.12 5.36 1.87
CA ALA A 151 -9.54 5.27 1.57
C ALA A 151 -10.05 3.82 1.61
N MET A 152 -9.32 2.90 0.98
CA MET A 152 -9.65 1.46 0.94
C MET A 152 -9.54 0.80 2.32
N ALA A 153 -8.52 1.16 3.10
CA ALA A 153 -8.35 0.66 4.45
C ALA A 153 -9.48 1.10 5.39
N ILE A 154 -9.87 2.38 5.32
CA ILE A 154 -10.98 2.93 6.11
C ILE A 154 -12.30 2.25 5.68
N ALA A 155 -12.54 2.11 4.38
CA ALA A 155 -13.74 1.46 3.85
C ALA A 155 -13.84 -0.04 4.23
N ALA A 156 -12.71 -0.72 4.44
CA ALA A 156 -12.70 -2.12 4.88
C ALA A 156 -13.02 -2.30 6.37
N VAL A 157 -12.78 -1.27 7.21
CA VAL A 157 -13.02 -1.33 8.66
C VAL A 157 -14.37 -0.72 9.05
N LEU A 158 -14.87 0.27 8.29
CA LEU A 158 -16.15 0.92 8.58
C LEU A 158 -17.35 0.07 8.12
N PRO A 159 -18.44 -0.01 8.91
CA PRO A 159 -19.64 -0.72 8.49
C PRO A 159 -20.27 -0.08 7.25
N ARG A 160 -20.61 -0.88 6.23
CA ARG A 160 -21.23 -0.43 4.97
C ARG A 160 -22.50 0.42 5.14
N LYS A 161 -23.20 0.31 6.28
CA LYS A 161 -24.38 1.15 6.56
C LYS A 161 -24.05 2.64 6.70
N PHE A 162 -22.80 2.98 7.02
CA PHE A 162 -22.36 4.35 7.28
C PHE A 162 -21.56 4.95 6.12
N LEU A 163 -21.16 4.15 5.13
CA LEU A 163 -20.28 4.55 4.06
C LEU A 163 -20.72 3.90 2.74
N LYS A 164 -21.09 4.73 1.76
CA LYS A 164 -21.52 4.25 0.45
C LYS A 164 -20.30 3.96 -0.43
N GLU A 165 -20.39 2.93 -1.28
CA GLU A 165 -19.33 2.63 -2.26
C GLU A 165 -19.07 3.81 -3.20
N GLU A 166 -20.14 4.53 -3.58
CA GLU A 166 -20.05 5.78 -4.33
C GLU A 166 -19.18 6.83 -3.64
N GLU A 167 -19.28 6.98 -2.32
CA GLU A 167 -18.50 7.97 -1.56
C GLU A 167 -17.01 7.61 -1.53
N VAL A 168 -16.68 6.33 -1.44
CA VAL A 168 -15.30 5.84 -1.52
C VAL A 168 -14.74 6.10 -2.91
N LEU A 169 -15.48 5.76 -3.96
CA LEU A 169 -15.07 6.02 -5.35
C LEU A 169 -14.87 7.50 -5.61
N LEU A 170 -15.80 8.35 -5.19
CA LEU A 170 -15.72 9.80 -5.37
C LEU A 170 -14.51 10.39 -4.62
N THR A 171 -14.23 9.88 -3.42
CA THR A 171 -13.03 10.27 -2.65
C THR A 171 -11.74 9.86 -3.34
N VAL A 172 -11.65 8.62 -3.81
CA VAL A 172 -10.45 8.10 -4.49
C VAL A 172 -10.21 8.84 -5.80
N VAL A 173 -11.23 9.01 -6.64
CA VAL A 173 -11.10 9.74 -7.90
C VAL A 173 -10.76 11.21 -7.63
N GLY A 174 -11.41 11.83 -6.64
CA GLY A 174 -11.16 13.22 -6.26
C GLY A 174 -9.73 13.45 -5.76
N VAL A 175 -9.22 12.60 -4.87
CA VAL A 175 -7.86 12.74 -4.33
C VAL A 175 -6.81 12.49 -5.41
N THR A 176 -7.02 11.49 -6.27
CA THR A 176 -6.11 11.21 -7.39
C THR A 176 -6.11 12.36 -8.38
N ALA A 177 -7.28 12.87 -8.79
CA ALA A 177 -7.37 14.00 -9.71
C ALA A 177 -6.70 15.26 -9.14
N MET A 178 -6.91 15.55 -7.85
CA MET A 178 -6.26 16.67 -7.18
C MET A 178 -4.74 16.46 -7.07
N SER A 179 -4.28 15.24 -6.81
CA SER A 179 -2.85 14.91 -6.77
C SER A 179 -2.19 15.07 -8.14
N THR A 180 -2.81 14.57 -9.21
CA THR A 180 -2.31 14.74 -10.59
C THR A 180 -2.25 16.22 -10.97
N LEU A 181 -3.28 16.99 -10.59
CA LEU A 181 -3.30 18.43 -10.83
C LEU A 181 -2.18 19.14 -10.06
N ALA A 182 -1.98 18.79 -8.79
CA ALA A 182 -0.89 19.33 -7.97
C ALA A 182 0.48 18.99 -8.56
N MET A 183 0.68 17.76 -9.03
CA MET A 183 1.93 17.31 -9.66
C MET A 183 2.27 18.09 -10.92
N ILE A 184 1.29 18.60 -11.67
CA ILE A 184 1.52 19.44 -12.85
C ILE A 184 1.73 20.91 -12.44
N LEU A 185 0.90 21.42 -11.53
CA LEU A 185 0.92 22.83 -11.13
C LEU A 185 2.14 23.19 -10.28
N TYR A 186 2.57 22.32 -9.36
CA TYR A 186 3.67 22.58 -8.44
C TYR A 186 5.01 22.85 -9.15
N PRO A 187 5.50 22.00 -10.07
CA PRO A 187 6.75 22.27 -10.78
C PRO A 187 6.65 23.51 -11.68
N MET A 188 5.48 23.77 -12.29
CA MET A 188 5.28 24.98 -13.10
C MET A 188 5.33 26.26 -12.24
N LEU A 189 4.76 26.20 -11.03
CA LEU A 189 4.75 27.31 -10.09
C LEU A 189 6.14 27.56 -9.47
N PHE A 190 6.85 26.51 -9.05
CA PHE A 190 8.21 26.64 -8.52
C PHE A 190 9.23 27.03 -9.59
N GLY A 191 9.06 26.55 -10.83
CA GLY A 191 9.86 26.99 -11.96
C GLY A 191 9.68 28.49 -12.28
N ALA A 192 8.47 29.03 -12.11
CA ALA A 192 8.20 30.46 -12.29
C ALA A 192 8.73 31.33 -11.14
N LEU A 193 8.82 30.79 -9.93
CA LEU A 193 9.30 31.50 -8.72
C LEU A 193 10.82 31.41 -8.52
N GLY A 194 11.53 30.57 -9.28
CA GLY A 194 13.00 30.47 -9.23
C GLY A 194 13.55 29.94 -7.91
N LEU A 195 12.77 29.16 -7.16
CA LEU A 195 13.18 28.58 -5.88
C LEU A 195 14.30 27.54 -6.05
N ALA A 196 15.21 27.47 -5.09
CA ALA A 196 16.29 26.49 -5.07
C ALA A 196 15.74 25.05 -5.01
N ASP A 197 16.38 24.13 -5.74
CA ASP A 197 15.94 22.73 -5.94
C ASP A 197 15.66 21.95 -4.64
N VAL A 198 16.31 22.34 -3.54
CA VAL A 198 16.17 21.68 -2.23
C VAL A 198 14.86 22.07 -1.54
N GLU A 199 14.44 23.33 -1.63
CA GLU A 199 13.18 23.80 -1.02
C GLU A 199 11.96 23.34 -1.81
N SER A 200 12.07 23.33 -3.15
CA SER A 200 11.03 22.76 -4.02
C SER A 200 10.89 21.25 -3.79
N GLY A 201 12.01 20.52 -3.62
CA GLY A 201 12.01 19.10 -3.26
C GLY A 201 11.32 18.81 -1.93
N TYR A 202 11.56 19.63 -0.90
CA TYR A 202 10.88 19.50 0.39
C TYR A 202 9.37 19.75 0.27
N MET A 203 8.96 20.81 -0.43
CA MET A 203 7.55 21.16 -0.60
C MET A 203 6.79 20.14 -1.45
N ILE A 204 7.41 19.60 -2.50
CA ILE A 204 6.84 18.53 -3.32
C ILE A 204 6.70 17.25 -2.49
N GLY A 205 7.75 16.85 -1.76
CA GLY A 205 7.71 15.66 -0.89
C GLY A 205 6.72 15.77 0.26
N ALA A 206 6.43 16.98 0.76
CA ALA A 206 5.45 17.21 1.82
C ALA A 206 4.00 17.21 1.32
N THR A 207 3.76 17.42 0.03
CA THR A 207 2.41 17.59 -0.53
C THR A 207 1.95 16.40 -1.37
N ILE A 208 2.88 15.73 -2.06
CA ILE A 208 2.59 14.56 -2.88
C ILE A 208 2.64 13.29 -2.02
N HIS A 209 1.47 12.68 -1.83
CA HIS A 209 1.31 11.46 -1.04
C HIS A 209 1.57 10.18 -1.84
N ASP A 210 1.78 10.28 -3.15
CA ASP A 210 2.15 9.16 -4.02
C ASP A 210 3.65 9.15 -4.30
N VAL A 211 4.39 8.47 -3.41
CA VAL A 211 5.85 8.31 -3.48
C VAL A 211 6.27 7.47 -4.69
N ALA A 212 5.35 6.78 -5.37
CA ALA A 212 5.68 5.93 -6.52
C ALA A 212 6.18 6.72 -7.74
N GLN A 213 5.91 8.03 -7.79
CA GLN A 213 6.08 8.84 -9.01
C GLN A 213 7.10 9.97 -8.91
N VAL A 214 7.75 10.16 -7.75
CA VAL A 214 8.84 11.14 -7.62
C VAL A 214 10.16 10.46 -7.96
N VAL A 215 10.75 10.92 -9.07
CA VAL A 215 12.14 10.70 -9.49
C VAL A 215 12.84 12.04 -9.60
#